data_AF-A0A496RJ11-F1
#
_entry.id   AF-A0A496RJ11-F1
#
_cell.length_a   1.000
_cell.length_b   1.000
_cell.length_c   1.000
_cell.angle_alpha   90.00
_cell.angle_beta   90.00
_cell.angle_gamma   90.00
#
_symmetry.space_group_name_H-M   'P 1'
#
loop_
_entity.id
_entity.type
_entity.pdbx_description
1 polymer ?
#
loop_
_entity_poly.entity_id
_entity_poly.type
_entity_poly.pdbx_seq_one_letter_code
_entity_poly.pdbx_strand_id
1 'polypeptide(L)'
;MFNQISKELKIHAPFTIFGAVTGVIIIALFQKLPSALSYNIFYVLHPIHVVLSALVTASMYRLHTCERISGKCIRGKCNLWLLFIIGYIGSVGIATISDSIIPYLGEVMLKMPNRGVHLGFIEKWWLVNPLAITGVLIAYFRPTTKFPHMGHVLLSTWASLFHIIMSIGGKSLNWFVYLAIFLFLFLAVWIPCCVSDIVFPLLFVKEARHND
;
A
#
# COMPACT_ATOMS: atom_id res chain seq x y z
N MET A 1 -19.94 5.41 8.39
CA MET A 1 -18.73 4.71 7.90
C MET A 1 -18.72 4.51 6.39
N PHE A 2 -19.66 3.78 5.77
CA PHE A 2 -19.64 3.47 4.31
C PHE A 2 -19.57 4.71 3.39
N ASN A 3 -20.33 5.76 3.68
CA ASN A 3 -20.29 7.03 2.91
C ASN A 3 -18.91 7.69 2.95
N GLN A 4 -18.18 7.54 4.06
CA GLN A 4 -16.84 8.08 4.23
C GLN A 4 -15.83 7.24 3.44
N ILE A 5 -15.92 5.91 3.49
CA ILE A 5 -15.10 5.02 2.65
C ILE A 5 -15.29 5.35 1.17
N SER A 6 -16.53 5.48 0.70
CA SER A 6 -16.82 5.82 -0.70
C SER A 6 -16.25 7.19 -1.08
N LYS A 7 -16.37 8.19 -0.20
CA LYS A 7 -15.81 9.53 -0.42
C LYS A 7 -14.29 9.48 -0.55
N GLU A 8 -13.62 8.77 0.35
CA GLU A 8 -12.16 8.65 0.35
C GLU A 8 -11.68 7.88 -0.87
N LEU A 9 -12.33 6.77 -1.23
CA LEU A 9 -12.03 6.04 -2.46
C LEU A 9 -12.17 6.94 -3.69
N LYS A 10 -13.23 7.75 -3.80
CA LYS A 10 -13.39 8.70 -4.92
C LYS A 10 -12.29 9.75 -4.98
N ILE A 11 -11.84 10.26 -3.85
CA ILE A 11 -10.77 11.27 -3.77
C ILE A 11 -9.42 10.70 -4.21
N HIS A 12 -9.14 9.43 -3.88
CA HIS A 12 -7.86 8.79 -4.14
C HIS A 12 -7.80 8.05 -5.49
N ALA A 13 -8.95 7.83 -6.14
CA ALA A 13 -9.03 7.19 -7.45
C ALA A 13 -8.18 7.89 -8.54
N PRO A 14 -8.19 9.24 -8.70
CA PRO A 14 -7.38 9.89 -9.75
C PRO A 14 -5.88 9.65 -9.60
N PHE A 15 -5.37 9.64 -8.37
CA PHE A 15 -3.96 9.38 -8.12
C PHE A 15 -3.59 7.91 -8.37
N THR A 16 -4.49 6.99 -8.01
CA THR A 16 -4.29 5.57 -8.32
C THR A 16 -4.37 5.30 -9.82
N ILE A 17 -5.27 5.98 -10.55
CA ILE A 17 -5.32 5.95 -12.02
C ILE A 17 -4.00 6.44 -12.59
N PHE A 18 -3.45 7.55 -12.09
CA PHE A 18 -2.13 8.04 -12.52
C PHE A 18 -1.03 6.99 -12.30
N GLY A 19 -1.01 6.33 -11.14
CA GLY A 19 -0.12 5.20 -10.86
C GLY A 19 -0.30 4.05 -11.87
N ALA A 20 -1.55 3.66 -12.16
CA ALA A 20 -1.85 2.56 -13.07
C ALA A 20 -1.49 2.91 -14.53
N VAL A 21 -1.77 4.13 -14.99
CA VAL A 21 -1.39 4.62 -16.33
C VAL A 21 0.13 4.63 -16.47
N THR A 22 0.86 5.20 -15.50
CA THR A 22 2.33 5.19 -15.52
C THR A 22 2.87 3.77 -15.47
N GLY A 23 2.24 2.87 -14.70
CA GLY A 23 2.58 1.45 -14.69
C GLY A 23 2.44 0.78 -16.05
N VAL A 24 1.33 1.00 -16.75
CA VAL A 24 1.12 0.48 -18.12
C VAL A 24 2.18 0.99 -19.10
N ILE A 25 2.52 2.28 -19.02
CA ILE A 25 3.59 2.88 -19.84
C ILE A 25 4.93 2.18 -19.54
N ILE A 26 5.25 1.97 -18.27
CA ILE A 26 6.47 1.27 -17.85
C ILE A 26 6.46 -0.18 -18.38
N ILE A 27 5.35 -0.93 -18.31
CA ILE A 27 5.30 -2.27 -18.93
C ILE A 27 5.59 -2.19 -20.42
N ALA A 28 4.95 -1.28 -21.14
CA ALA A 28 5.12 -1.19 -22.59
C ALA A 28 6.61 -1.02 -22.97
N LEU A 29 7.34 -0.21 -22.20
CA LEU A 29 8.77 0.04 -22.39
C LEU A 29 9.67 -1.09 -21.87
N PHE A 30 9.29 -1.74 -20.77
CA PHE A 30 10.17 -2.62 -19.97
C PHE A 30 9.68 -4.08 -19.82
N GLN A 31 8.65 -4.51 -20.56
CA GLN A 31 8.11 -5.89 -20.53
C GLN A 31 9.14 -7.00 -20.83
N LYS A 32 10.28 -6.65 -21.44
CA LYS A 32 11.39 -7.57 -21.74
C LYS A 32 12.48 -7.60 -20.67
N LEU A 33 12.27 -6.95 -19.52
CA LEU A 33 13.24 -6.97 -18.44
C LEU A 33 13.48 -8.40 -17.95
N PRO A 34 14.75 -8.77 -17.65
CA PRO A 34 15.05 -10.05 -17.02
C PRO A 34 14.34 -10.18 -15.67
N SER A 35 13.81 -11.38 -15.38
CA SER A 35 13.08 -11.65 -14.13
C SER A 35 13.87 -11.28 -12.87
N ALA A 36 15.19 -11.50 -12.88
CA ALA A 36 16.06 -11.16 -11.75
C ALA A 36 16.13 -9.64 -11.49
N LEU A 37 16.12 -8.83 -12.55
CA LEU A 37 16.15 -7.38 -12.41
C LEU A 37 14.80 -6.86 -11.92
N SER A 38 13.69 -7.37 -12.47
CA SER A 38 12.34 -7.06 -11.98
C SER A 38 12.14 -7.45 -10.51
N TYR A 39 12.67 -8.61 -10.10
CA TYR A 39 12.68 -9.05 -8.70
C TYR A 39 13.45 -8.09 -7.79
N ASN A 40 14.63 -7.63 -8.21
CA ASN A 40 15.41 -6.68 -7.43
C ASN A 40 14.69 -5.32 -7.32
N ILE A 41 14.10 -4.83 -8.39
CA ILE A 41 13.34 -3.57 -8.37
C ILE A 41 12.11 -3.71 -7.46
N PHE A 42 11.38 -4.83 -7.55
CA PHE A 42 10.29 -5.15 -6.63
C PHE A 42 10.78 -5.06 -5.17
N TYR A 43 11.91 -5.68 -4.84
CA TYR A 43 12.47 -5.65 -3.49
C TYR A 43 13.16 -4.35 -3.06
N VAL A 44 13.30 -3.37 -3.96
CA VAL A 44 13.62 -1.98 -3.61
C VAL A 44 12.35 -1.21 -3.30
N LEU A 45 11.33 -1.32 -4.15
CA LEU A 45 10.07 -0.59 -4.02
C LEU A 45 9.20 -1.12 -2.87
N HIS A 46 9.22 -2.44 -2.65
CA HIS A 46 8.39 -3.12 -1.67
C HIS A 46 8.64 -2.60 -0.24
N PRO A 47 9.88 -2.65 0.28
CA PRO A 47 10.13 -2.20 1.63
C PRO A 47 9.93 -0.68 1.80
N ILE A 48 10.21 0.13 0.77
CA ILE A 48 10.00 1.59 0.84
C ILE A 48 8.52 1.91 1.01
N HIS A 49 7.64 1.32 0.18
CA HIS A 49 6.22 1.61 0.33
C HIS A 49 5.61 0.98 1.59
N VAL A 50 6.18 -0.11 2.13
CA VAL A 50 5.82 -0.65 3.45
C VAL A 50 6.11 0.37 4.56
N VAL A 51 7.29 1.01 4.57
CA VAL A 51 7.59 2.10 5.52
C VAL A 51 6.55 3.20 5.42
N LEU A 52 6.23 3.64 4.20
CA LEU A 52 5.25 4.70 3.98
C LEU A 52 3.84 4.28 4.42
N SER A 53 3.43 3.06 4.12
CA SER A 53 2.14 2.50 4.56
C SER A 53 2.02 2.47 6.07
N ALA A 54 3.03 1.95 6.77
CA ALA A 54 3.08 1.91 8.23
C ALA A 54 3.04 3.30 8.83
N LEU A 55 3.77 4.25 8.24
CA LEU A 55 3.76 5.66 8.63
C LEU A 55 2.36 6.26 8.49
N VAL A 56 1.69 6.09 7.35
CA VAL A 56 0.35 6.66 7.11
C VAL A 56 -0.68 6.03 8.03
N THR A 57 -0.73 4.70 8.06
CA THR A 57 -1.68 3.91 8.85
C THR A 57 -1.57 4.27 10.34
N ALA A 58 -0.35 4.29 10.89
CA ALA A 58 -0.12 4.67 12.28
C ALA A 58 -0.38 6.17 12.53
N SER A 59 -0.03 7.05 11.58
CA SER A 59 -0.31 8.49 11.69
C SER A 59 -1.80 8.77 11.71
N MET A 60 -2.59 8.06 10.91
CA MET A 60 -4.05 8.19 10.88
C MET A 60 -4.66 7.82 12.22
N TYR A 61 -4.29 6.67 12.81
CA TYR A 61 -4.71 6.33 14.17
C TYR A 61 -4.31 7.41 15.19
N ARG A 62 -3.05 7.83 15.16
CA ARG A 62 -2.50 8.78 16.14
C ARG A 62 -3.16 10.16 16.07
N LEU A 63 -3.35 10.69 14.86
CA LEU A 63 -3.94 12.02 14.66
C LEU A 63 -5.41 12.07 15.10
N HIS A 64 -6.10 10.93 15.12
CA HIS A 64 -7.51 10.84 15.52
C HIS A 64 -7.70 10.35 16.96
N THR A 65 -6.65 9.84 17.63
CA THR A 65 -6.68 9.47 19.05
C THR A 65 -6.00 10.47 19.99
N CYS A 66 -5.20 11.40 19.46
CA CYS A 66 -4.69 12.51 20.24
C CYS A 66 -5.77 13.58 20.46
N GLU A 67 -5.98 13.98 21.72
CA GLU A 67 -6.93 15.00 22.11
C GLU A 67 -6.52 16.37 21.51
N ARG A 68 -7.41 16.99 20.73
CA ARG A 68 -7.20 18.35 20.20
C ARG A 68 -7.87 19.35 21.14
N ILE A 69 -7.08 20.14 21.85
CA ILE A 69 -7.58 21.28 22.64
C ILE A 69 -7.12 22.57 21.96
N SER A 70 -8.07 23.41 21.53
CA SER A 70 -7.83 24.72 20.91
C SER A 70 -6.80 24.71 19.77
N GLY A 71 -6.91 23.75 18.84
CA GLY A 71 -6.01 23.63 17.68
C GLY A 71 -4.60 23.09 18.01
N LYS A 72 -4.24 22.94 19.29
CA LYS A 72 -3.02 22.25 19.73
C LYS A 72 -3.34 20.80 20.06
N CYS A 73 -2.57 19.90 19.45
CA CYS A 73 -2.60 18.48 19.75
C CYS A 73 -1.96 18.26 21.13
N ILE A 74 -2.77 18.04 22.16
CA ILE A 74 -2.28 17.68 23.49
C ILE A 74 -2.19 16.16 23.51
N ARG A 75 -1.00 15.62 23.81
CA ARG A 75 -0.77 14.18 23.88
C ARG A 75 -1.56 13.59 25.06
N GLY A 76 -2.84 13.27 24.84
CA GLY A 76 -3.59 12.35 25.68
C GLY A 76 -3.02 10.93 25.59
N LYS A 77 -3.57 9.98 26.38
CA LYS A 77 -3.17 8.55 26.41
C LYS A 77 -3.38 7.86 25.06
N CYS A 78 -2.50 8.10 24.08
CA CYS A 78 -2.40 7.29 22.87
C CYS A 78 -1.83 5.92 23.28
N ASN A 79 -2.59 4.85 23.07
CA ASN A 79 -2.13 3.51 23.40
C ASN A 79 -1.02 3.10 22.43
N LEU A 80 0.23 3.18 22.88
CA LEU A 80 1.41 2.87 22.06
C LEU A 80 1.35 1.45 21.51
N TRP A 81 0.85 0.51 22.29
CA TRP A 81 0.72 -0.88 21.85
C TRP A 81 -0.27 -1.00 20.67
N LEU A 82 -1.39 -0.28 20.74
CA LEU A 82 -2.36 -0.23 19.64
C LEU A 82 -1.79 0.47 18.40
N LEU A 83 -1.00 1.54 18.58
CA LEU A 83 -0.32 2.23 17.48
C LEU A 83 0.59 1.28 16.70
N PHE A 84 1.38 0.46 17.41
CA PHE A 84 2.25 -0.54 16.79
C PHE A 84 1.46 -1.64 16.07
N ILE A 85 0.42 -2.18 16.71
CA ILE A 85 -0.41 -3.22 16.10
C ILE A 85 -1.08 -2.71 14.82
N ILE A 86 -1.73 -1.54 14.90
CA ILE A 86 -2.45 -0.95 13.77
C ILE A 86 -1.48 -0.62 12.64
N GLY A 87 -0.39 0.07 12.95
CA GLY A 87 0.61 0.42 11.94
C GLY A 87 1.24 -0.78 11.26
N TYR A 88 1.61 -1.81 12.03
CA TYR A 88 2.25 -3.02 11.50
C TYR A 88 1.28 -3.90 10.71
N ILE A 89 0.13 -4.26 11.28
CA ILE A 89 -0.85 -5.14 10.63
C ILE A 89 -1.44 -4.47 9.41
N GLY A 90 -1.82 -3.18 9.53
CA GLY A 90 -2.34 -2.42 8.41
C GLY A 90 -1.31 -2.33 7.29
N SER A 91 -0.04 -2.11 7.59
CA SER A 91 0.99 -2.05 6.56
C SER A 91 1.36 -3.39 5.95
N VAL A 92 1.86 -4.35 6.74
CA VAL A 92 2.41 -5.61 6.23
C VAL A 92 1.32 -6.46 5.59
N GLY A 93 0.15 -6.54 6.24
CA GLY A 93 -0.98 -7.29 5.72
C GLY A 93 -1.44 -6.75 4.36
N ILE A 94 -1.49 -5.43 4.22
CA ILE A 94 -2.07 -4.81 3.03
C ILE A 94 -1.06 -4.68 1.91
N ALA A 95 0.21 -4.37 2.20
CA ALA A 95 1.29 -4.47 1.22
C ALA A 95 1.28 -5.86 0.57
N THR A 96 1.24 -6.93 1.39
CA THR A 96 1.15 -8.31 0.88
C THR A 96 -0.06 -8.52 -0.04
N ILE A 97 -1.23 -7.98 0.31
CA ILE A 97 -2.42 -8.10 -0.52
C ILE A 97 -2.25 -7.34 -1.84
N SER A 98 -1.80 -6.09 -1.79
CA SER A 98 -1.77 -5.19 -2.94
C SER A 98 -0.67 -5.51 -3.95
N ASP A 99 0.50 -5.93 -3.51
CA ASP A 99 1.66 -6.08 -4.38
C ASP A 99 2.11 -7.51 -4.66
N SER A 100 1.54 -8.47 -3.94
CA SER A 100 1.90 -9.89 -4.07
C SER A 100 0.69 -10.75 -4.41
N ILE A 101 -0.36 -10.72 -3.58
CA ILE A 101 -1.53 -11.60 -3.77
C ILE A 101 -2.36 -11.19 -4.99
N ILE A 102 -2.81 -9.93 -5.07
CA ILE A 102 -3.64 -9.49 -6.21
C ILE A 102 -2.88 -9.56 -7.53
N PRO A 103 -1.60 -9.14 -7.62
CA PRO A 103 -0.79 -9.33 -8.83
C PRO A 103 -0.69 -10.80 -9.23
N TYR A 104 -0.37 -11.70 -8.30
CA TYR A 104 -0.35 -13.14 -8.58
C TYR A 104 -1.68 -13.67 -9.11
N LEU A 105 -2.83 -13.22 -8.58
CA LEU A 105 -4.13 -13.57 -9.14
C LEU A 105 -4.28 -13.09 -10.59
N GLY A 106 -3.80 -11.88 -10.90
CA GLY A 106 -3.73 -11.37 -12.27
C GLY A 106 -2.86 -12.24 -13.17
N GLU A 107 -1.69 -12.69 -12.69
CA GLU A 107 -0.78 -13.58 -13.42
C GLU A 107 -1.42 -14.93 -13.75
N VAL A 108 -2.17 -15.49 -12.80
CA VAL A 108 -2.94 -16.73 -12.96
C VAL A 108 -4.04 -16.54 -14.00
N MET A 109 -4.83 -15.47 -13.89
CA MET A 109 -5.92 -15.17 -14.82
C MET A 109 -5.42 -14.92 -16.25
N LEU A 110 -4.27 -14.25 -16.40
CA LEU A 110 -3.64 -13.94 -17.68
C LEU A 110 -2.75 -15.07 -18.22
N LYS A 111 -2.71 -16.20 -17.53
CA LYS A 111 -1.91 -17.38 -17.89
C LYS A 111 -0.43 -17.07 -18.14
N MET A 112 0.17 -16.18 -17.34
CA MET A 112 1.58 -15.80 -17.46
C MET A 112 2.53 -16.99 -17.21
N PRO A 113 3.72 -17.05 -17.83
CA PRO A 113 4.58 -18.23 -17.78
C PRO A 113 5.26 -18.43 -16.42
N ASN A 114 5.68 -17.36 -15.74
CA ASN A 114 6.51 -17.44 -14.53
C ASN A 114 5.77 -16.92 -13.29
N ARG A 115 4.58 -17.49 -13.01
CA ARG A 115 3.75 -17.04 -11.88
C ARG A 115 4.42 -17.44 -10.56
N GLY A 116 4.38 -16.55 -9.59
CA GLY A 116 4.90 -16.84 -8.25
C GLY A 116 4.36 -15.84 -7.24
N VAL A 117 4.07 -16.28 -6.02
CA VAL A 117 3.70 -15.36 -4.93
C VAL A 117 4.96 -14.95 -4.20
N HIS A 118 5.26 -13.65 -4.14
CA HIS A 118 6.44 -13.14 -3.44
C HIS A 118 6.07 -12.47 -2.12
N LEU A 119 6.02 -13.26 -1.04
CA LEU A 119 5.62 -12.76 0.28
C LEU A 119 6.80 -12.04 0.97
N GLY A 120 6.91 -10.73 0.78
CA GLY A 120 8.06 -9.95 1.25
C GLY A 120 8.35 -10.05 2.75
N PHE A 121 7.31 -10.13 3.59
CA PHE A 121 7.46 -10.29 5.04
C PHE A 121 7.98 -11.67 5.48
N ILE A 122 7.98 -12.66 4.58
CA ILE A 122 8.54 -13.99 4.80
C ILE A 122 9.91 -14.09 4.10
N GLU A 123 9.97 -13.83 2.80
CA GLU A 123 11.19 -13.97 1.98
C GLU A 123 12.30 -13.00 2.41
N LYS A 124 11.91 -11.77 2.75
CA LYS A 124 12.82 -10.71 3.21
C LYS A 124 12.35 -10.18 4.57
N TRP A 125 11.93 -11.08 5.46
CA TRP A 125 11.43 -10.76 6.81
C TRP A 125 12.36 -9.80 7.57
N TRP A 126 13.69 -9.99 7.44
CA TRP A 126 14.72 -9.19 8.09
C TRP A 126 14.78 -7.74 7.58
N LEU A 127 14.23 -7.47 6.40
CA LEU A 127 14.16 -6.15 5.80
C LEU A 127 12.78 -5.52 5.99
N VAL A 128 11.73 -6.25 5.64
CA VAL A 128 10.35 -5.75 5.60
C VAL A 128 9.82 -5.47 7.00
N ASN A 129 9.99 -6.39 7.95
CA ASN A 129 9.40 -6.23 9.28
C ASN A 129 10.06 -5.10 10.08
N PRO A 130 11.41 -4.96 10.10
CA PRO A 130 12.05 -3.82 10.76
C PRO A 130 11.71 -2.47 10.11
N LEU A 131 11.54 -2.44 8.79
CA LEU A 131 11.14 -1.22 8.08
C LEU A 131 9.68 -0.84 8.34
N ALA A 132 8.77 -1.82 8.45
CA ALA A 132 7.40 -1.56 8.91
C ALA A 132 7.41 -0.93 10.32
N ILE A 133 8.18 -1.50 11.26
CA ILE A 133 8.35 -0.94 12.61
C ILE A 133 8.92 0.49 12.53
N THR A 134 9.89 0.73 11.66
CA THR A 134 10.47 2.06 11.44
C THR A 134 9.41 3.07 10.98
N GLY A 135 8.53 2.69 10.06
CA GLY A 135 7.40 3.54 9.63
C GLY A 135 6.50 3.94 10.79
N VAL A 136 6.16 2.99 11.67
CA VAL A 136 5.38 3.27 12.89
C VAL A 136 6.14 4.20 13.85
N LEU A 137 7.44 3.99 14.05
CA LEU A 137 8.27 4.84 14.89
C LEU A 137 8.29 6.28 14.35
N ILE A 138 8.42 6.46 13.03
CA ILE A 138 8.35 7.79 12.41
C ILE A 138 6.99 8.42 12.70
N ALA A 139 5.88 7.68 12.57
CA ALA A 139 4.54 8.16 12.90
C ALA A 139 4.41 8.57 14.37
N TYR A 140 5.09 7.86 15.28
CA TYR A 140 5.15 8.17 16.70
C TYR A 140 5.92 9.47 17.02
N PHE A 141 6.87 9.90 16.18
CA PHE A 141 7.55 11.18 16.39
C PHE A 141 6.92 12.31 15.59
N ARG A 142 6.62 12.08 14.31
CA ARG A 142 6.14 13.08 13.34
C ARG A 142 5.00 12.50 12.49
N PRO A 143 3.75 12.53 12.98
CA PRO A 143 2.64 11.93 12.27
C PRO A 143 2.28 12.78 11.04
N THR A 144 2.22 12.15 9.87
CA THR A 144 1.87 12.79 8.60
C THR A 144 1.27 11.76 7.66
N THR A 145 0.30 12.18 6.84
CA THR A 145 -0.52 11.26 6.05
C THR A 145 -0.48 11.60 4.57
N LYS A 146 -0.67 12.86 4.17
CA LYS A 146 -0.85 13.24 2.75
C LYS A 146 0.31 12.81 1.83
N PHE A 147 1.53 13.33 2.05
CA PHE A 147 2.67 13.02 1.18
C PHE A 147 3.09 11.54 1.27
N PRO A 148 3.23 10.94 2.47
CA PRO A 148 3.52 9.51 2.58
C PRO A 148 2.47 8.62 1.93
N HIS A 149 1.18 8.99 1.97
CA HIS A 149 0.10 8.24 1.32
C HIS A 149 0.23 8.25 -0.20
N MET A 150 0.49 9.42 -0.78
CA MET A 150 0.77 9.53 -2.22
C MET A 150 2.00 8.67 -2.61
N GLY A 151 3.08 8.76 -1.84
CA GLY A 151 4.26 7.93 -2.08
C GLY A 151 3.96 6.44 -1.97
N HIS A 152 3.22 6.03 -0.93
CA HIS A 152 2.82 4.63 -0.70
C HIS A 152 2.00 4.08 -1.88
N VAL A 153 0.96 4.79 -2.31
CA VAL A 153 0.08 4.36 -3.42
C VAL A 153 0.86 4.22 -4.73
N LEU A 154 1.71 5.19 -5.07
CA LEU A 154 2.51 5.14 -6.30
C LEU A 154 3.52 3.98 -6.29
N LEU A 155 4.29 3.87 -5.20
CA LEU A 155 5.31 2.83 -5.08
C LEU A 155 4.69 1.43 -4.95
N SER A 156 3.51 1.29 -4.32
CA SER A 156 2.77 0.02 -4.30
C SER A 156 2.31 -0.36 -5.71
N THR A 157 1.83 0.61 -6.50
CA THR A 157 1.47 0.35 -7.91
C THR A 157 2.68 -0.12 -8.73
N TRP A 158 3.84 0.49 -8.51
CA TRP A 158 5.08 0.08 -9.18
C TRP A 158 5.63 -1.25 -8.65
N ALA A 159 5.45 -1.58 -7.37
CA ALA A 159 5.77 -2.89 -6.84
C ALA A 159 4.90 -3.97 -7.52
N SER A 160 3.58 -3.82 -7.51
CA SER A 160 2.63 -4.72 -8.20
C SER A 160 2.98 -4.87 -9.69
N LEU A 161 3.39 -3.78 -10.33
CA LEU A 161 3.85 -3.76 -11.72
C LEU A 161 5.10 -4.63 -11.94
N PHE A 162 6.16 -4.46 -11.15
CA PHE A 162 7.38 -5.25 -11.33
C PHE A 162 7.17 -6.72 -10.93
N HIS A 163 6.21 -7.00 -10.04
CA HIS A 163 5.69 -8.35 -9.80
C HIS A 163 5.07 -8.96 -11.06
N ILE A 164 4.21 -8.22 -11.76
CA ILE A 164 3.68 -8.67 -13.04
C ILE A 164 4.81 -8.82 -14.07
N ILE A 165 5.73 -7.86 -14.21
CA ILE A 165 6.81 -7.93 -15.22
C ILE A 165 7.71 -9.15 -15.03
N MET A 166 8.06 -9.52 -13.79
CA MET A 166 8.86 -10.73 -13.56
C MET A 166 8.14 -12.00 -14.05
N SER A 167 6.81 -12.02 -13.99
CA SER A 167 6.01 -13.15 -14.43
C SER A 167 5.82 -13.26 -15.96
N ILE A 168 6.00 -12.16 -16.73
CA ILE A 168 5.84 -12.11 -18.19
C ILE A 168 6.85 -13.04 -18.91
N GLY A 169 8.05 -13.19 -18.36
CA GLY A 169 9.10 -14.04 -18.93
C GLY A 169 9.62 -13.56 -20.29
N GLY A 170 9.62 -12.25 -20.53
CA GLY A 170 10.16 -11.63 -21.76
C GLY A 170 9.28 -11.77 -23.01
N LYS A 171 8.07 -12.31 -22.88
CA LYS A 171 7.11 -12.43 -23.98
C LYS A 171 6.45 -11.08 -24.30
N SER A 172 6.11 -10.86 -25.57
CA SER A 172 5.31 -9.71 -25.98
C SER A 172 3.86 -9.87 -25.51
N LEU A 173 3.32 -8.82 -24.88
CA LEU A 173 1.92 -8.80 -24.46
C LEU A 173 0.98 -8.34 -25.58
N ASN A 174 -0.23 -8.92 -25.64
CA ASN A 174 -1.31 -8.41 -26.48
C ASN A 174 -1.89 -7.12 -25.89
N TRP A 175 -2.37 -6.20 -26.72
CA TRP A 175 -3.03 -4.97 -26.30
C TRP A 175 -4.13 -5.19 -25.24
N PHE A 176 -4.95 -6.24 -25.35
CA PHE A 176 -5.98 -6.57 -24.36
C PHE A 176 -5.42 -6.86 -22.97
N VAL A 177 -4.19 -7.40 -22.89
CA VAL A 177 -3.52 -7.70 -21.63
C VAL A 177 -3.11 -6.41 -20.91
N TYR A 178 -2.75 -5.35 -21.64
CA TYR A 178 -2.45 -4.05 -21.01
C TYR A 178 -3.68 -3.45 -20.33
N LEU A 179 -4.87 -3.57 -20.93
CA LEU A 179 -6.11 -3.14 -20.30
C LEU A 179 -6.42 -3.96 -19.05
N ALA A 180 -6.21 -5.28 -19.10
CA ALA A 180 -6.38 -6.12 -17.92
C ALA A 180 -5.39 -5.73 -16.81
N ILE A 181 -4.11 -5.54 -17.14
CA ILE A 181 -3.08 -5.13 -16.18
C ILE A 181 -3.41 -3.76 -15.59
N PHE A 182 -3.88 -2.80 -16.39
CA PHE A 182 -4.35 -1.51 -15.89
C PHE A 182 -5.40 -1.68 -14.79
N LEU A 183 -6.44 -2.49 -15.05
CA LEU A 183 -7.50 -2.76 -14.08
C LEU A 183 -6.97 -3.47 -12.84
N PHE A 184 -6.07 -4.45 -13.01
CA PHE A 184 -5.43 -5.13 -11.88
C PHE A 184 -4.62 -4.16 -11.03
N LEU A 185 -3.73 -3.35 -11.62
CA LEU A 185 -2.93 -2.37 -10.89
C LEU A 185 -3.81 -1.35 -10.15
N PHE A 186 -4.86 -0.87 -10.81
CA PHE A 186 -5.80 0.06 -10.18
C PHE A 186 -6.50 -0.57 -8.98
N LEU A 187 -7.11 -1.75 -9.15
CA LEU A 187 -7.85 -2.43 -8.07
C LEU A 187 -6.93 -2.91 -6.95
N ALA A 188 -5.73 -3.39 -7.31
CA ALA A 188 -4.73 -3.91 -6.40
C ALA A 188 -4.25 -2.87 -5.41
N VAL A 189 -4.28 -1.58 -5.75
CA VAL A 189 -3.84 -0.52 -4.85
C VAL A 189 -5.02 0.25 -4.29
N TRP A 190 -6.01 0.60 -5.13
CA TRP A 190 -7.11 1.46 -4.73
C TRP A 190 -7.93 0.87 -3.58
N ILE A 191 -8.25 -0.43 -3.63
CA ILE A 191 -9.05 -1.07 -2.59
C ILE A 191 -8.23 -1.29 -1.32
N PRO A 192 -7.16 -2.11 -1.32
CA PRO A 192 -6.49 -2.46 -0.08
C PRO A 192 -5.76 -1.27 0.54
N CYS A 193 -5.03 -0.44 -0.21
CA CYS A 193 -4.26 0.67 0.37
C CYS A 193 -5.16 1.76 0.96
N CYS A 194 -6.27 2.13 0.30
CA CYS A 194 -7.20 3.11 0.86
C CYS A 194 -7.92 2.57 2.11
N VAL A 195 -8.28 1.28 2.11
CA VAL A 195 -8.89 0.63 3.28
C VAL A 195 -7.88 0.56 4.44
N SER A 196 -6.62 0.23 4.17
CA SER A 196 -5.52 0.23 5.14
C SER A 196 -5.31 1.56 5.80
N ASP A 197 -5.17 2.59 4.97
CA ASP A 197 -4.60 3.84 5.45
C ASP A 197 -5.66 4.64 6.19
N ILE A 198 -6.94 4.43 5.87
CA ILE A 198 -8.03 5.25 6.37
C ILE A 198 -9.00 4.45 7.22
N VAL A 199 -9.57 3.37 6.68
CA VAL A 199 -10.67 2.67 7.35
C VAL A 199 -10.16 1.91 8.55
N PHE A 200 -9.14 1.07 8.37
CA PHE A 200 -8.62 0.20 9.40
C PHE A 200 -8.18 0.94 10.68
N PRO A 201 -7.41 2.04 10.64
CA PRO A 201 -6.97 2.77 11.82
C PRO A 201 -8.11 3.45 12.56
N LEU A 202 -9.12 3.93 11.82
CA LEU A 202 -10.26 4.64 12.37
C LEU A 202 -11.24 3.72 13.10
N LEU A 203 -11.27 2.41 12.78
CA LEU A 203 -12.06 1.41 13.53
C LEU A 203 -11.66 1.32 15.01
N PHE A 204 -10.44 1.75 15.35
CA PHE A 204 -9.90 1.69 16.70
C PHE A 204 -9.92 3.03 17.44
N VAL A 205 -10.47 4.07 16.82
CA VAL A 205 -10.67 5.37 17.46
C VAL A 205 -11.96 5.30 18.27
N LYS A 206 -11.89 5.65 19.57
CA LYS A 206 -13.09 5.74 20.41
C LYS A 206 -13.92 6.94 19.99
N GLU A 207 -15.22 6.77 19.78
CA GLU A 207 -16.13 7.90 19.66
C GLU A 207 -16.08 8.72 20.95
N ALA A 208 -15.92 10.04 20.80
CA ALA A 208 -16.08 10.95 21.93
C ALA A 208 -17.51 10.77 22.44
N ARG A 209 -17.67 10.37 23.70
CA ARG A 209 -18.99 10.40 24.34
C ARG A 209 -19.44 11.87 24.31
N HIS A 210 -20.43 12.17 23.48
CA HIS A 210 -21.28 13.31 23.74
C HIS A 210 -22.00 12.99 25.04
N ASN A 211 -21.49 13.52 26.15
CA ASN A 211 -22.29 13.62 27.36
C ASN A 211 -23.34 14.69 27.05
N ASP A 212 -24.55 14.25 26.76
CA ASP A 212 -25.75 15.08 26.87
C ASP A 212 -25.99 15.49 28.34
#